data_AF-A0A7C6HNG6-F1
#
_entry.id   AF-A0A7C6HNG6-F1
#
_cell.length_a   1.000
_cell.length_b   1.000
_cell.length_c   1.000
_cell.angle_alpha   90.00
_cell.angle_beta   90.00
_cell.angle_gamma   90.00
#
_symmetry.space_group_name_H-M   'P 1'
#
loop_
_entity.id
_entity.type
_entity.pdbx_description
1 polymer ?
#
loop_
_entity_poly.entity_id
_entity_poly.type
_entity_poly.pdbx_seq_one_letter_code
_entity_poly.pdbx_strand_id
1 'polypeptide(L)'
;MIYIYKTRPGMILRSLGENPSAIDSAGYSVYAQRYSYVIIGSILMAISGACITLSYTNFWNEGMTGGKGWIAYALVGFSGWNPAKAALGALLFGGISILGMNLQVYLTGIPSQFYGMLPYLATIIALVLTTGNFRKKHTAEPAALCQPFDRENR
;
A
#
# COMPACT_ATOMS: atom_id res chain seq x y z
N MET A 1 2.52 -12.85 3.16
CA MET A 1 1.86 -13.99 2.45
C MET A 1 1.46 -15.10 3.41
N ILE A 2 2.35 -15.56 4.29
CA ILE A 2 2.03 -16.61 5.27
C ILE A 2 0.87 -16.21 6.20
N TYR A 3 0.86 -14.98 6.73
CA TYR A 3 -0.20 -14.51 7.61
C TYR A 3 -1.60 -14.61 6.95
N ILE A 4 -1.80 -13.95 5.81
CA ILE A 4 -3.12 -13.90 5.13
C ILE A 4 -3.58 -15.26 4.60
N TYR A 5 -2.66 -16.12 4.12
CA TYR A 5 -3.04 -17.36 3.43
C TYR A 5 -2.91 -18.63 4.28
N LYS A 6 -2.12 -18.62 5.36
CA LYS A 6 -1.85 -19.83 6.17
C LYS A 6 -2.33 -19.73 7.61
N THR A 7 -2.85 -18.59 8.07
CA THR A 7 -3.30 -18.43 9.47
C THR A 7 -4.80 -18.26 9.60
N ARG A 8 -5.37 -18.65 10.75
CA ARG A 8 -6.78 -18.44 11.10
C ARG A 8 -7.20 -16.96 11.00
N PRO A 9 -6.49 -15.98 11.59
CA PRO A 9 -6.88 -14.56 11.42
C PRO A 9 -6.78 -14.10 9.97
N GLY A 10 -5.84 -14.63 9.18
CA GLY A 10 -5.76 -14.36 7.74
C GLY A 10 -6.98 -14.84 6.95
N MET A 11 -7.52 -16.02 7.30
CA MET A 11 -8.77 -16.53 6.73
C MET A 11 -9.95 -15.61 7.08
N ILE A 12 -10.06 -15.22 8.35
CA ILE A 12 -11.10 -14.29 8.85
C ILE A 12 -11.04 -12.96 8.09
N LEU A 13 -9.84 -12.41 7.89
CA LEU A 13 -9.63 -11.16 7.15
C LEU A 13 -10.14 -11.27 5.70
N ARG A 14 -9.85 -12.39 5.01
CA ARG A 14 -10.33 -12.61 3.63
C ARG A 14 -11.84 -12.76 3.58
N SER A 15 -12.43 -13.55 4.47
CA SER A 15 -13.90 -13.69 4.55
C SER A 15 -14.57 -12.37 4.91
N LEU A 16 -13.94 -11.53 5.73
CA LEU A 16 -14.47 -10.21 6.09
C LEU A 16 -14.49 -9.24 4.89
N GLY A 17 -13.59 -9.42 3.93
CA GLY A 17 -13.58 -8.67 2.67
C GLY A 17 -14.50 -9.23 1.58
N GLU A 18 -14.74 -10.55 1.57
CA GLU A 18 -15.60 -11.22 0.59
C GLU A 18 -17.08 -11.24 1.03
N ASN A 19 -17.37 -11.74 2.23
CA ASN A 19 -18.72 -11.86 2.77
C ASN A 19 -18.73 -11.62 4.30
N PRO A 20 -18.97 -10.38 4.75
CA PRO A 20 -19.04 -10.03 6.17
C PRO A 20 -20.14 -10.78 6.94
N SER A 21 -21.26 -11.10 6.29
CA SER A 21 -22.38 -11.80 6.92
C SER A 21 -22.01 -13.22 7.37
N ALA A 22 -21.09 -13.88 6.63
CA ALA A 22 -20.58 -15.20 7.02
C ALA A 22 -19.77 -15.17 8.33
N ILE A 23 -19.06 -14.07 8.61
CA ILE A 23 -18.30 -13.87 9.85
C ILE A 23 -19.23 -13.66 11.05
N ASP A 24 -20.30 -12.88 10.89
CA ASP A 24 -21.28 -12.67 11.96
C ASP A 24 -22.07 -13.96 12.26
N SER A 25 -22.41 -14.76 11.24
CA SER A 25 -23.03 -16.08 11.43
C SER A 25 -22.11 -17.09 12.13
N ALA A 26 -20.79 -16.94 11.98
CA ALA A 26 -19.80 -17.72 12.72
C ALA A 26 -19.58 -17.25 14.18
N GLY A 27 -20.28 -16.19 14.60
CA GLY A 27 -20.23 -15.65 15.97
C GLY A 27 -19.15 -14.59 16.22
N TYR A 28 -18.46 -14.13 15.17
CA TYR A 28 -17.44 -13.08 15.30
C TYR A 28 -18.03 -11.69 14.99
N SER A 29 -17.68 -10.69 15.81
CA SER A 29 -18.08 -9.30 15.54
C SER A 29 -17.33 -8.72 14.33
N VAL A 30 -18.06 -8.45 13.26
CA VAL A 30 -17.53 -7.82 12.03
C VAL A 30 -16.95 -6.44 12.31
N TYR A 31 -17.65 -5.63 13.13
CA TYR A 31 -17.22 -4.28 13.49
C TYR A 31 -15.89 -4.30 14.23
N ALA A 32 -15.78 -5.12 15.28
CA ALA A 32 -14.55 -5.20 16.07
C ALA A 32 -13.34 -5.62 15.22
N GLN A 33 -13.55 -6.56 14.29
CA GLN A 33 -12.51 -7.00 13.35
C GLN A 33 -12.14 -5.90 12.35
N ARG A 34 -13.12 -5.19 11.76
CA ARG A 34 -12.83 -4.05 10.85
C ARG A 34 -12.00 -2.97 11.55
N TYR A 35 -12.41 -2.56 12.75
CA TYR A 35 -11.68 -1.55 13.52
C TYR A 35 -10.28 -2.01 13.93
N SER A 36 -10.11 -3.26 14.36
CA SER A 36 -8.79 -3.77 14.76
C SER A 36 -7.81 -3.74 13.59
N TYR A 37 -8.22 -4.14 12.39
CA TYR A 37 -7.36 -4.10 11.21
C TYR A 37 -7.04 -2.66 10.77
N VAL A 38 -7.98 -1.72 10.88
CA VAL A 38 -7.72 -0.29 10.61
C VAL A 38 -6.71 0.27 11.61
N ILE A 39 -6.88 -0.01 12.91
CA ILE A 39 -5.96 0.47 13.96
C ILE A 39 -4.55 -0.07 13.72
N ILE A 40 -4.42 -1.38 13.45
CA ILE A 40 -3.14 -1.99 13.12
C ILE A 40 -2.52 -1.31 11.90
N GLY A 41 -3.29 -1.10 10.82
CA GLY A 41 -2.83 -0.38 9.64
C GLY A 41 -2.33 1.03 9.94
N SER A 42 -3.06 1.79 10.77
CA SER A 42 -2.69 3.12 11.21
C SER A 42 -1.40 3.13 12.03
N ILE A 43 -1.19 2.14 12.90
CA ILE A 43 0.07 1.99 13.66
C ILE A 43 1.25 1.77 12.70
N LEU A 44 1.10 0.90 11.69
CA LEU A 44 2.15 0.68 10.69
C LEU A 44 2.46 1.97 9.89
N MET A 45 1.43 2.73 9.51
CA MET A 45 1.61 4.02 8.83
C MET A 45 2.31 5.05 9.73
N ALA A 46 1.95 5.10 11.02
CA ALA A 46 2.59 5.99 11.99
C ALA A 46 4.08 5.66 12.18
N ILE A 47 4.44 4.37 12.28
CA ILE A 47 5.85 3.93 12.37
C ILE A 47 6.63 4.36 11.12
N SER A 48 6.04 4.22 9.93
CA SER A 48 6.66 4.69 8.68
C SER A 48 6.86 6.22 8.67
N GLY A 49 5.89 7.00 9.16
CA GLY A 49 5.99 8.46 9.25
C GLY A 49 7.06 8.92 10.25
N ALA A 50 7.15 8.24 11.40
CA ALA A 50 8.21 8.47 12.37
C ALA A 50 9.59 8.20 11.75
N CYS A 51 9.74 7.11 10.99
CA CYS A 51 10.98 6.79 10.30
C CYS A 51 11.44 7.92 9.36
N ILE A 52 10.53 8.53 8.59
CA ILE A 52 10.87 9.66 7.71
C ILE A 52 11.41 10.85 8.52
N THR A 53 10.78 11.17 9.65
CA THR A 53 11.18 12.34 10.46
C THR A 53 12.52 12.13 11.17
N LEU A 54 12.73 10.94 11.76
CA LEU A 54 13.94 10.63 12.52
C LEU A 54 15.15 10.32 11.63
N SER A 55 14.97 9.69 10.48
CA SER A 55 16.11 9.22 9.66
C SER A 55 16.57 10.21 8.60
N TYR A 56 15.66 10.95 7.95
CA TYR A 56 16.04 11.74 6.78
C TYR A 56 16.58 13.13 7.11
N THR A 57 16.13 13.76 8.19
CA THR A 57 16.46 15.18 8.37
C THR A 57 16.81 15.56 9.81
N ASN A 58 16.54 14.75 10.86
CA ASN A 58 16.75 15.11 12.28
C ASN A 58 16.07 16.41 12.76
N PHE A 59 15.62 17.27 11.85
CA PHE A 59 14.82 18.46 12.04
C PHE A 59 13.64 18.42 11.08
N TRP A 60 12.56 19.10 11.46
CA TRP A 60 11.37 19.23 10.62
C TRP A 60 11.66 20.12 9.41
N ASN A 61 11.30 19.66 8.22
CA ASN A 61 11.44 20.41 6.96
C ASN A 61 10.08 20.45 6.23
N GLU A 62 9.76 21.59 5.61
CA GLU A 62 8.52 21.72 4.85
C GLU A 62 8.55 20.80 3.63
N GLY A 63 7.53 19.95 3.49
CA GLY A 63 7.43 19.04 2.35
C GLY A 63 8.26 17.76 2.46
N MET A 64 8.62 17.28 3.66
CA MET A 64 9.35 16.02 3.87
C MET A 64 8.74 14.80 3.16
N THR A 65 7.40 14.73 3.08
CA THR A 65 6.69 13.66 2.34
C THR A 65 6.59 13.94 0.84
N GLY A 66 6.75 15.21 0.42
CA GLY A 66 7.03 15.60 -0.97
C GLY A 66 6.13 14.98 -2.04
N GLY A 67 4.84 14.75 -1.75
CA GLY A 67 3.88 14.15 -2.69
C GLY A 67 3.97 12.62 -2.86
N LYS A 68 4.83 11.92 -2.10
CA LYS A 68 5.04 10.47 -2.19
C LYS A 68 3.80 9.62 -1.86
N GLY A 69 2.74 10.21 -1.29
CA GLY A 69 1.47 9.54 -0.99
C GLY A 69 0.77 8.97 -2.24
N TRP A 70 0.88 9.63 -3.39
CA TRP A 70 0.35 9.12 -4.65
C TRP A 70 0.98 7.78 -5.06
N ILE A 71 2.28 7.60 -4.80
CA ILE A 71 3.01 6.36 -5.11
C ILE A 71 2.40 5.20 -4.31
N ALA A 72 2.06 5.44 -3.05
CA ALA A 72 1.40 4.43 -2.21
C ALA A 72 0.01 4.05 -2.73
N TYR A 73 -0.78 5.01 -3.19
CA TYR A 73 -2.07 4.75 -3.82
C TYR A 73 -1.90 3.92 -5.11
N ALA A 74 -0.99 4.33 -6.01
CA ALA A 74 -0.71 3.63 -7.25
C ALA A 74 -0.22 2.19 -7.00
N LEU A 75 0.64 2.00 -5.98
CA LEU A 75 1.18 0.71 -5.56
C LEU A 75 0.08 -0.29 -5.21
N VAL A 76 -0.96 0.14 -4.49
CA VAL A 76 -2.10 -0.74 -4.16
C VAL A 76 -2.83 -1.17 -5.43
N GLY A 77 -3.06 -0.23 -6.35
CA GLY A 77 -3.74 -0.49 -7.63
C GLY A 77 -3.06 -1.57 -8.46
N PHE A 78 -1.78 -1.38 -8.80
CA PHE A 78 -1.09 -2.33 -9.68
C PHE A 78 -0.67 -3.64 -8.97
N SER A 79 -0.61 -3.62 -7.64
CA SER A 79 -0.39 -4.83 -6.84
C SER A 79 -1.57 -5.83 -6.95
N GLY A 80 -2.76 -5.35 -7.34
CA GLY A 80 -3.95 -6.18 -7.50
C GLY A 80 -4.33 -6.89 -6.20
N TRP A 81 -4.34 -6.13 -5.09
CA TRP A 81 -4.66 -6.60 -3.74
C TRP A 81 -3.76 -7.73 -3.19
N ASN A 82 -2.63 -8.02 -3.85
CA ASN A 82 -1.69 -9.04 -3.39
C ASN A 82 -0.59 -8.42 -2.50
N PRO A 83 -0.55 -8.74 -1.19
CA PRO A 83 0.41 -8.13 -0.26
C PRO A 83 1.87 -8.41 -0.63
N ALA A 84 2.17 -9.53 -1.30
CA ALA A 84 3.54 -9.85 -1.73
C ALA A 84 4.01 -8.94 -2.86
N LYS A 85 3.13 -8.64 -3.82
CA LYS A 85 3.44 -7.71 -4.90
C LYS A 85 3.55 -6.27 -4.39
N ALA A 86 2.72 -5.88 -3.43
CA ALA A 86 2.81 -4.58 -2.78
C ALA A 86 4.15 -4.41 -2.06
N ALA A 87 4.61 -5.43 -1.32
CA ALA A 87 5.90 -5.39 -0.65
C ALA A 87 7.08 -5.28 -1.64
N LEU A 88 7.06 -6.07 -2.72
CA LEU A 88 8.09 -5.98 -3.77
C LEU A 88 8.09 -4.61 -4.47
N GLY A 89 6.91 -4.06 -4.78
CA GLY A 89 6.80 -2.73 -5.37
C GLY A 89 7.27 -1.64 -4.41
N ALA A 90 6.97 -1.73 -3.11
CA ALA A 90 7.48 -0.81 -2.10
C ALA A 90 9.01 -0.82 -2.02
N LEU A 91 9.63 -2.00 -2.06
CA LEU A 91 11.09 -2.13 -2.09
C LEU A 91 11.69 -1.54 -3.36
N LEU A 92 11.06 -1.76 -4.52
CA LEU A 92 11.49 -1.18 -5.79
C LEU A 92 11.45 0.36 -5.74
N PHE A 93 10.35 0.95 -5.27
CA PHE A 93 10.26 2.41 -5.13
C PHE A 93 11.23 2.99 -4.09
N GLY A 94 11.46 2.28 -2.98
CA GLY A 94 12.50 2.64 -2.01
C GLY A 94 13.89 2.62 -2.66
N GLY A 95 14.20 1.57 -3.43
CA GLY A 95 15.45 1.44 -4.17
C GLY A 95 15.64 2.55 -5.20
N ILE A 96 14.63 2.87 -6.00
CA ILE A 96 14.69 3.99 -6.96
C ILE A 96 14.91 5.32 -6.24
N SER A 97 14.27 5.53 -5.08
CA SER A 97 14.43 6.77 -4.31
C SER A 97 15.87 6.95 -3.82
N ILE A 98 16.49 5.86 -3.33
CA ILE A 98 17.88 5.87 -2.85
C ILE A 98 18.85 6.01 -4.04
N LEU A 99 18.58 5.33 -5.16
CA LEU A 99 19.37 5.47 -6.38
C LEU A 99 19.36 6.91 -6.89
N GLY A 100 18.20 7.56 -6.93
CA GLY A 100 18.10 8.98 -7.29
C GLY A 100 18.95 9.88 -6.39
N MET A 101 18.90 9.63 -5.08
CA MET A 101 19.74 10.35 -4.11
C MET A 101 21.24 10.12 -4.33
N ASN A 102 21.67 8.88 -4.62
CA ASN A 102 23.08 8.59 -4.89
C ASN A 102 23.54 9.18 -6.23
N LEU A 103 22.73 9.07 -7.28
CA LEU A 103 23.07 9.64 -8.60
C LEU A 103 23.23 11.17 -8.53
N GLN A 104 22.46 11.86 -7.69
CA GLN A 104 22.63 13.29 -7.46
C GLN A 104 24.02 13.64 -6.88
N VAL A 105 24.62 12.74 -6.09
CA VAL A 105 25.98 12.92 -5.53
C VAL A 105 27.06 12.66 -6.57
N TYR A 106 26.89 11.66 -7.44
CA TYR A 106 27.90 11.28 -8.44
C TYR A 106 27.83 12.04 -9.77
N LEU A 107 26.63 12.45 -10.21
CA LEU A 107 26.39 13.21 -11.44
C LEU A 107 25.90 14.62 -11.12
N THR A 108 26.85 15.49 -10.77
CA THR A 108 26.65 16.88 -10.36
C THR A 108 26.21 17.83 -11.50
N GLY A 109 26.16 17.34 -12.75
CA GLY A 109 25.78 18.13 -13.93
C GLY A 109 24.28 18.18 -14.25
N ILE A 110 23.44 17.42 -13.54
CA ILE A 110 22.00 17.32 -13.81
C ILE A 110 21.22 17.99 -12.66
N PRO A 111 20.22 18.86 -12.96
CA PRO A 111 19.39 19.48 -11.92
C PRO A 111 18.67 18.46 -11.04
N SER A 112 18.55 18.75 -9.74
CA SER A 112 17.92 17.87 -8.73
C SER A 112 16.48 17.47 -9.06
N GLN A 113 15.77 18.32 -9.83
CA GLN A 113 14.42 18.09 -10.29
C GLN A 113 14.30 16.81 -11.14
N PHE A 114 15.29 16.50 -11.98
CA PHE A 114 15.27 15.28 -12.80
C PHE A 114 15.35 14.02 -11.96
N TYR A 115 16.17 14.04 -10.90
CA TYR A 115 16.26 12.92 -9.96
C TYR A 115 14.99 12.78 -9.12
N GLY A 116 14.37 13.90 -8.75
CA GLY A 116 13.07 13.93 -8.07
C GLY A 116 11.92 13.35 -8.89
N MET A 117 12.03 13.36 -10.23
CA MET A 117 11.02 12.80 -11.15
C MET A 117 11.13 11.28 -11.33
N LEU A 118 12.29 10.66 -11.06
CA LEU A 118 12.53 9.22 -11.23
C LEU A 118 11.45 8.32 -10.59
N PRO A 119 11.09 8.47 -9.30
CA PRO A 119 10.07 7.63 -8.68
C PRO A 119 8.70 7.81 -9.34
N TYR A 120 8.36 9.01 -9.81
CA TYR A 120 7.10 9.28 -10.49
C TYR A 120 7.07 8.67 -11.89
N LEU A 121 8.14 8.79 -12.66
CA LEU A 121 8.26 8.12 -13.96
C LEU A 121 8.17 6.60 -13.80
N ALA A 122 8.79 6.04 -12.77
CA ALA A 122 8.67 4.64 -12.45
C ALA A 122 7.22 4.23 -12.14
N THR A 123 6.42 5.07 -11.46
CA THR A 123 4.98 4.80 -11.28
C THR A 123 4.22 4.79 -12.59
N ILE A 124 4.51 5.72 -13.50
CA ILE A 124 3.82 5.79 -14.80
C ILE A 124 4.14 4.53 -15.61
N ILE A 125 5.42 4.15 -15.67
CA ILE A 125 5.85 2.92 -16.35
C ILE A 125 5.19 1.69 -15.71
N ALA A 126 5.20 1.59 -14.38
CA ALA A 126 4.55 0.48 -13.68
C ALA A 126 3.05 0.39 -14.01
N LEU A 127 2.35 1.52 -13.98
CA LEU A 127 0.92 1.60 -14.34
C LEU A 127 0.67 1.19 -15.79
N VAL A 128 1.47 1.70 -16.73
CA VAL A 128 1.34 1.34 -18.16
C VAL A 128 1.56 -0.15 -18.36
N LEU A 129 2.58 -0.75 -17.72
CA LEU A 129 2.87 -2.18 -17.80
C LEU A 129 1.76 -3.04 -17.18
N THR A 130 1.13 -2.58 -16.10
CA THR A 130 0.08 -3.35 -15.43
C THR A 130 -1.29 -3.20 -16.06
N THR A 131 -1.59 -2.03 -16.62
CA THR A 131 -2.91 -1.70 -17.20
C THR A 131 -2.96 -1.94 -18.71
N GLY A 132 -1.83 -1.85 -19.41
CA GLY A 132 -1.72 -1.93 -20.87
C GLY A 132 -1.82 -3.33 -21.46
N ASN A 133 -2.97 -4.01 -21.34
CA ASN A 133 -3.36 -5.15 -22.20
C ASN A 133 -2.84 -6.58 -21.95
N PHE A 134 -2.16 -6.95 -20.84
CA PHE A 134 -1.67 -8.34 -20.67
C PHE A 134 -2.33 -9.20 -19.57
N ARG A 135 -3.22 -8.66 -18.73
CA ARG A 135 -3.90 -9.49 -17.71
C ARG A 135 -5.39 -9.14 -17.59
N LYS A 136 -6.22 -9.88 -18.33
CA LYS A 136 -7.62 -10.19 -17.97
C LYS A 136 -7.68 -10.99 -16.65
N LYS A 137 -7.14 -10.47 -15.56
CA LYS A 137 -7.45 -10.99 -14.22
C LYS A 137 -8.37 -9.98 -13.59
N HIS A 138 -9.64 -10.38 -13.41
CA HIS A 138 -10.55 -9.71 -12.49
C HIS A 138 -9.75 -9.23 -11.29
N THR A 139 -9.78 -7.92 -11.08
CA THR A 139 -9.26 -7.30 -9.87
C THR A 139 -9.85 -8.10 -8.71
N ALA A 140 -9.01 -8.72 -7.90
CA ALA A 140 -9.42 -9.40 -6.68
C ALA A 140 -9.76 -8.34 -5.62
N GLU A 141 -10.58 -7.37 -6.01
CA GLU A 141 -11.12 -6.37 -5.10
C GLU A 141 -12.07 -7.08 -4.14
N PRO A 142 -11.96 -6.82 -2.83
CA PRO A 142 -12.90 -7.39 -1.88
C PRO A 142 -14.32 -6.97 -2.24
N ALA A 143 -15.24 -7.93 -2.40
CA ALA A 143 -16.62 -7.63 -2.79
C ALA A 143 -17.35 -6.69 -1.81
N ALA A 144 -16.96 -6.71 -0.53
CA ALA A 144 -17.51 -5.84 0.51
C ALA A 144 -16.69 -4.56 0.74
N LEU A 145 -15.78 -4.19 -0.16
CA LEU A 145 -15.01 -2.96 -0.05
C LEU A 145 -15.95 -1.74 -0.12
N CYS A 146 -15.79 -0.80 0.83
CA CYS A 146 -16.62 0.39 0.96
C CYS A 146 -18.13 0.13 1.16
N GLN A 147 -18.54 -1.10 1.44
CA GLN A 147 -19.92 -1.44 1.76
C GLN A 147 -20.14 -1.34 3.29
N PRO A 148 -21.10 -0.52 3.76
CA PRO A 148 -21.48 -0.53 5.16
C PRO A 148 -22.00 -1.92 5.53
N PHE A 149 -21.58 -2.43 6.67
CA PHE A 149 -22.13 -3.69 7.17
C PHE A 149 -23.38 -3.37 7.96
N ASP A 150 -24.51 -3.93 7.56
CA ASP A 150 -25.76 -3.85 8.31
C ASP A 150 -26.11 -5.23 8.84
N ARG A 151 -26.40 -5.31 10.14
CA ARG A 151 -26.72 -6.58 10.81
C ARG A 151 -28.20 -6.94 10.66
N GLU A 152 -29.04 -5.96 10.39
CA GLU A 152 -30.50 -6.08 10.41
C GLU A 152 -31.08 -6.49 9.05
N ASN A 153 -30.42 -6.10 7.95
CA ASN A 153 -30.80 -6.41 6.57
C ASN A 153 -30.39 -7.84 6.10
N ARG A 154 -30.64 -8.87 6.93
CA ARG A 154 -30.30 -10.27 6.65
C ARG A 154 -31.27 -11.01 5.73
#